data_AF-A0A0F9BW71-F1
#
_entry.id   AF-A0A0F9BW71-F1
#
_cell.length_a   1.000
_cell.length_b   1.000
_cell.length_c   1.000
_cell.angle_alpha   90.00
_cell.angle_beta   90.00
_cell.angle_gamma   90.00
#
_symmetry.space_group_name_H-M   'P 1'
#
loop_
_entity.id
_entity.type
_entity.pdbx_description
1 polymer ?
#
loop_
_entity_poly.entity_id
_entity_poly.type
_entity_poly.pdbx_seq_one_letter_code
_entity_poly.pdbx_strand_id
1 'polypeptide(L)'
;MALTKEPLSGSTSGRGIKVVATVTAGTAIHTQATGTWDEVWLWAVNSSADDVKLTLEWGGVTSPDDLIEMIIPGEGGLYPIAPGLPIEDGIAVAAFAATANVIMIHGYVNRGP
;
A
#
# COMPACT_ATOMS: atom_id res chain seq x y z
N MET A 1 -10.19 -24.43 -5.62
CA MET A 1 -8.93 -23.82 -5.16
C MET A 1 -9.27 -22.85 -4.03
N ALA A 2 -8.41 -22.74 -3.02
CA ALA A 2 -8.66 -21.93 -1.82
C ALA A 2 -7.84 -20.64 -1.88
N LEU A 3 -8.38 -19.56 -1.33
CA LEU A 3 -7.62 -18.33 -1.09
C LEU A 3 -6.66 -18.54 0.07
N THR A 4 -5.40 -18.12 -0.08
CA THR A 4 -4.42 -18.08 1.02
C THR A 4 -4.20 -16.64 1.47
N LYS A 5 -4.25 -16.39 2.78
CA LYS A 5 -3.94 -15.07 3.32
C LYS A 5 -2.44 -14.96 3.55
N GLU A 6 -1.82 -13.98 2.92
CA GLU A 6 -0.37 -13.78 2.97
C GLU A 6 0.00 -12.35 3.37
N PRO A 7 1.16 -12.15 4.04
CA PRO A 7 1.65 -10.82 4.34
C PRO A 7 2.02 -10.06 3.05
N LEU A 8 2.00 -8.74 3.12
CA LEU A 8 2.52 -7.90 2.04
C LEU A 8 4.01 -8.21 1.81
N SER A 9 4.46 -8.30 0.55
CA SER A 9 5.86 -8.66 0.27
C SER A 9 6.87 -7.58 0.65
N GLY A 10 6.45 -6.31 0.78
CA GLY A 10 7.27 -5.24 1.36
C GLY A 10 7.34 -5.26 2.89
N SER A 11 6.57 -6.12 3.57
CA SER A 11 6.51 -6.21 5.02
C SER A 11 7.54 -7.19 5.59
N THR A 12 8.15 -6.82 6.72
CA THR A 12 8.94 -7.76 7.53
C THR A 12 8.01 -8.49 8.50
N SER A 13 7.63 -9.73 8.17
CA SER A 13 6.83 -10.60 9.05
C SER A 13 5.51 -9.98 9.51
N GLY A 14 4.81 -9.26 8.64
CA GLY A 14 3.49 -8.65 8.92
C GLY A 14 3.54 -7.32 9.68
N ARG A 15 4.74 -6.77 9.92
CA ARG A 15 4.91 -5.43 10.51
C ARG A 15 4.47 -4.33 9.54
N GLY A 16 4.10 -3.17 10.09
CA GLY A 16 3.80 -1.99 9.29
C GLY A 16 5.00 -1.53 8.45
N ILE A 17 4.73 -1.14 7.22
CA ILE A 17 5.71 -0.62 6.27
C ILE A 17 5.73 0.90 6.43
N LYS A 18 6.85 1.44 6.94
CA LYS A 18 7.02 2.89 7.08
C LYS A 18 7.22 3.52 5.70
N VAL A 19 6.37 4.47 5.32
CA VAL A 19 6.52 5.24 4.10
C VAL A 19 7.61 6.30 4.31
N VAL A 20 8.73 6.14 3.59
CA VAL A 20 9.90 7.04 3.69
C VAL A 20 10.01 7.95 2.47
N ALA A 21 9.44 7.53 1.34
CA ALA A 21 9.45 8.29 0.09
C ALA A 21 8.47 9.47 0.16
N THR A 22 8.89 10.61 -0.42
CA THR A 22 8.06 11.83 -0.52
C THR A 22 7.68 12.20 -1.95
N VAL A 23 8.22 11.48 -2.93
CA VAL A 23 7.97 11.60 -4.37
C VAL A 23 8.08 10.22 -5.01
N THR A 24 7.63 10.10 -6.26
CA THR A 24 7.87 8.94 -7.12
C THR A 24 9.38 8.69 -7.32
N ALA A 25 9.89 7.46 -7.30
CA ALA A 25 9.16 6.22 -7.00
C ALA A 25 8.93 6.04 -5.49
N GLY A 26 7.78 5.48 -5.14
CA GLY A 26 7.35 5.26 -3.76
C GLY A 26 8.13 4.17 -3.01
N THR A 27 7.86 4.10 -1.71
CA THR A 27 8.24 2.98 -0.85
C THR A 27 7.48 1.73 -1.28
N ALA A 28 8.18 0.63 -1.56
CA ALA A 28 7.56 -0.63 -1.97
C ALA A 28 6.63 -1.19 -0.87
N ILE A 29 5.38 -1.45 -1.23
CA ILE A 29 4.35 -1.99 -0.32
C ILE A 29 4.12 -3.47 -0.62
N HIS A 30 3.86 -3.80 -1.88
CA HIS A 30 3.64 -5.17 -2.33
C HIS A 30 4.05 -5.33 -3.80
N THR A 31 4.51 -6.52 -4.16
CA THR A 31 4.77 -6.95 -5.53
C THR A 31 4.14 -8.32 -5.69
N GLN A 32 3.23 -8.40 -6.66
CA GLN A 32 2.43 -9.57 -6.96
C GLN A 32 3.32 -10.70 -7.52
N ALA A 33 3.00 -11.96 -7.22
CA ALA A 33 3.71 -13.12 -7.75
C ALA A 33 3.10 -13.60 -9.08
N THR A 34 3.90 -13.72 -10.14
CA THR A 34 3.43 -14.16 -11.47
C THR A 34 2.68 -15.50 -11.42
N GLY A 35 1.59 -15.62 -12.18
CA GLY A 35 0.81 -16.86 -12.27
C GLY A 35 -0.15 -17.10 -11.10
N THR A 36 -0.46 -16.05 -10.34
CA THR A 36 -1.54 -15.99 -9.34
C THR A 36 -2.23 -14.63 -9.47
N TRP A 37 -3.26 -14.36 -8.69
CA TRP A 37 -3.78 -13.00 -8.45
C TRP A 37 -3.83 -12.72 -6.95
N ASP A 38 -3.66 -11.46 -6.58
CA ASP A 38 -3.68 -11.02 -5.19
C ASP A 38 -4.80 -9.99 -4.99
N GLU A 39 -5.70 -10.24 -4.03
CA GLU A 39 -6.62 -9.23 -3.52
C GLU A 39 -5.93 -8.44 -2.41
N VAL A 40 -5.59 -7.18 -2.67
CA VAL A 40 -4.77 -6.38 -1.77
C VAL A 40 -5.63 -5.58 -0.80
N TRP A 41 -5.38 -5.77 0.49
CA TRP A 41 -6.04 -5.07 1.59
C TRP A 41 -5.03 -4.22 2.35
N LEU A 42 -5.20 -2.89 2.31
CA LEU A 42 -4.29 -1.93 2.94
C LEU A 42 -5.00 -0.97 3.89
N TRP A 43 -4.31 -0.68 4.99
CA TRP A 43 -4.67 0.35 5.96
C TRP A 43 -3.47 1.24 6.28
N ALA A 44 -3.72 2.53 6.51
CA ALA A 44 -2.70 3.49 6.91
C ALA A 44 -2.88 3.93 8.37
N VAL A 45 -1.76 4.12 9.07
CA VAL A 45 -1.67 4.82 10.34
C VAL A 45 -0.84 6.08 10.12
N ASN A 46 -1.33 7.21 10.59
CA ASN A 46 -0.60 8.47 10.63
C ASN A 46 -0.21 8.79 12.08
N SER A 47 1.10 8.84 12.33
CA SER A 47 1.65 9.16 13.65
C SER A 47 1.92 10.66 13.86
N SER A 48 1.67 11.53 12.87
CA SER A 48 1.79 12.99 13.05
C SER A 48 0.50 13.60 13.59
N ALA A 49 0.63 14.77 14.23
CA ALA A 49 -0.52 15.58 14.64
C ALA A 49 -1.29 16.19 13.46
N ASP A 50 -0.62 16.34 12.30
CA ASP A 50 -1.18 16.94 11.10
C ASP A 50 -1.72 15.87 10.12
N ASP A 51 -2.69 16.28 9.30
CA ASP A 51 -3.17 15.53 8.14
C ASP A 51 -2.07 15.40 7.08
N VAL A 52 -1.88 14.20 6.54
CA VAL A 52 -0.81 13.91 5.57
C VAL A 52 -1.40 13.36 4.29
N LYS A 53 -1.07 13.97 3.14
CA LYS A 53 -1.40 13.41 1.82
C LYS A 53 -0.56 12.16 1.58
N LEU A 54 -1.23 11.05 1.28
CA LEU A 54 -0.66 9.78 0.86
C LEU A 54 -1.05 9.53 -0.60
N THR A 55 -0.09 9.07 -1.39
CA THR A 55 -0.32 8.64 -2.76
C THR A 55 0.17 7.21 -2.92
N LEU A 56 -0.71 6.33 -3.40
CA LEU A 56 -0.36 4.98 -3.84
C LEU A 56 -0.06 5.00 -5.34
N GLU A 57 0.97 4.28 -5.71
CA GLU A 57 1.37 3.98 -7.09
C GLU A 57 0.94 2.54 -7.38
N TRP A 58 -0.02 2.36 -8.28
CA TRP A 58 -0.70 1.07 -8.49
C TRP A 58 -0.39 0.48 -9.86
N GLY A 59 0.65 -0.34 -9.93
CA GLY A 59 1.12 -0.96 -11.18
C GLY A 59 1.90 -0.06 -12.13
N GLY A 60 1.99 1.24 -11.81
CA GLY A 60 2.76 2.23 -12.57
C GLY A 60 2.92 3.53 -11.78
N VAL A 61 3.34 4.60 -12.45
CA VAL A 61 3.63 5.91 -11.84
C VAL A 61 3.05 7.09 -12.64
N THR A 62 2.24 6.82 -13.66
CA THR A 62 1.66 7.81 -14.58
C THR A 62 0.47 8.48 -13.91
N SER A 63 0.47 9.81 -13.85
CA SER A 63 -0.69 10.56 -13.36
C SER A 63 -1.62 10.94 -14.53
N PRO A 64 -2.95 10.78 -14.40
CA PRO A 64 -3.69 10.27 -13.24
C PRO A 64 -3.89 8.74 -13.23
N ASP A 65 -3.41 8.03 -14.24
CA ASP A 65 -3.77 6.65 -14.55
C ASP A 65 -3.43 5.64 -13.43
N ASP A 66 -2.25 5.80 -12.80
CA ASP A 66 -1.67 4.85 -11.85
C ASP A 66 -1.67 5.37 -10.39
N LEU A 67 -2.13 6.61 -10.15
CA LEU A 67 -2.02 7.27 -8.85
C LEU A 67 -3.36 7.28 -8.10
N ILE A 68 -3.38 6.74 -6.89
CA ILE A 68 -4.50 6.83 -5.95
C ILE A 68 -4.10 7.78 -4.82
N GLU A 69 -4.72 8.96 -4.77
CA GLU A 69 -4.38 10.02 -3.82
C GLU A 69 -5.44 10.18 -2.73
N MET A 70 -5.01 10.34 -1.47
CA MET A 70 -5.90 10.55 -0.33
C MET A 70 -5.22 11.31 0.82
N ILE A 71 -6.02 11.81 1.76
CA ILE A 71 -5.53 12.44 2.98
C ILE A 71 -5.77 11.49 4.15
N ILE A 72 -4.71 11.22 4.92
CA ILE A 72 -4.79 10.45 6.16
C ILE A 72 -4.81 11.42 7.33
N PRO A 73 -5.89 11.45 8.13
CA PRO A 73 -6.00 12.37 9.26
C PRO A 73 -4.85 12.24 10.26
N GLY A 74 -4.44 13.35 10.86
CA GLY A 74 -3.48 13.37 11.97
C GLY A 74 -3.93 12.50 13.14
N GLU A 75 -2.99 11.76 13.74
CA GLU A 75 -3.20 10.78 14.81
C GLU A 75 -4.26 9.70 14.46
N GLY A 76 -4.62 9.58 13.18
CA GLY A 76 -5.56 8.59 12.67
C GLY A 76 -4.87 7.24 12.47
N GLY A 77 -5.55 6.15 12.86
CA GLY A 77 -4.99 4.80 12.78
C GLY A 77 -5.89 3.82 12.05
N LEU A 78 -5.27 2.90 11.30
CA LEU A 78 -5.95 1.83 10.56
C LEU A 78 -7.04 2.37 9.63
N TYR A 79 -6.76 3.49 8.96
CA TYR A 79 -7.64 4.07 7.96
C TYR A 79 -7.62 3.17 6.71
N PRO A 80 -8.77 2.67 6.21
CA PRO A 80 -8.80 1.81 5.03
C PRO A 80 -8.41 2.61 3.78
N ILE A 81 -7.37 2.17 3.08
CA ILE A 81 -6.83 2.88 1.90
C ILE A 81 -6.92 2.08 0.60
N ALA A 82 -6.95 0.74 0.67
CA ALA A 82 -7.25 -0.12 -0.48
C ALA A 82 -8.10 -1.31 0.00
N PRO A 83 -9.44 -1.24 -0.10
CA PRO A 83 -10.33 -2.27 0.43
C PRO A 83 -10.53 -3.42 -0.57
N GLY A 84 -9.49 -4.24 -0.79
CA GLY A 84 -9.60 -5.46 -1.58
C GLY A 84 -9.54 -5.23 -3.10
N LEU A 85 -8.50 -4.55 -3.57
CA LEU A 85 -8.28 -4.34 -5.00
C LEU A 85 -7.49 -5.51 -5.60
N PRO A 86 -7.98 -6.18 -6.66
CA PRO A 86 -7.30 -7.29 -7.29
C PRO A 86 -6.13 -6.80 -8.15
N ILE A 87 -5.03 -7.55 -8.12
CA ILE A 87 -3.86 -7.34 -8.99
C ILE A 87 -3.35 -8.69 -9.52
N GLU A 88 -2.78 -8.65 -10.72
CA GLU A 88 -2.20 -9.82 -11.41
C GLU A 88 -0.95 -9.40 -12.21
N ASP A 89 -0.39 -10.33 -12.99
CA ASP A 89 0.71 -10.07 -13.93
C ASP A 89 1.99 -9.45 -13.33
N GLY A 90 2.25 -9.68 -12.05
CA GLY A 90 3.48 -9.26 -11.38
C GLY A 90 3.58 -7.76 -11.10
N ILE A 91 2.47 -7.03 -11.13
CA ILE A 91 2.49 -5.58 -10.88
C ILE A 91 2.89 -5.25 -9.43
N ALA A 92 3.47 -4.06 -9.26
CA ALA A 92 3.92 -3.56 -7.96
C ALA A 92 3.01 -2.43 -7.44
N VAL A 93 2.80 -2.42 -6.13
CA VAL A 93 2.17 -1.36 -5.37
C VAL A 93 3.22 -0.67 -4.52
N ALA A 94 3.35 0.64 -4.69
CA ALA A 94 4.24 1.49 -3.90
C ALA A 94 3.48 2.68 -3.31
N ALA A 95 4.09 3.40 -2.38
CA ALA A 95 3.48 4.57 -1.75
C ALA A 95 4.49 5.67 -1.42
N PHE A 96 4.10 6.92 -1.60
CA PHE A 96 4.83 8.08 -1.08
C PHE A 96 3.88 9.02 -0.35
N ALA A 97 4.40 9.80 0.59
CA ALA A 97 3.60 10.70 1.40
C ALA A 97 4.20 12.11 1.39
N ALA A 98 3.37 13.14 1.55
CA ALA A 98 3.83 14.53 1.62
C ALA A 98 4.83 14.76 2.77
N THR A 99 4.77 13.94 3.82
CA THR A 99 5.71 13.94 4.95
C THR A 99 6.29 12.54 5.14
N ALA A 100 7.63 12.44 5.16
CA ALA A 100 8.31 11.16 5.38
C ALA A 100 8.18 10.68 6.83
N ASN A 101 8.26 9.36 7.02
CA ASN A 101 8.41 8.69 8.32
C ASN A 101 7.23 8.81 9.31
N VAL A 102 6.08 9.32 8.87
CA VAL A 102 4.88 9.48 9.71
C VAL A 102 3.71 8.57 9.30
N ILE A 103 3.75 8.00 8.09
CA ILE A 103 2.76 7.02 7.63
C ILE A 103 3.32 5.60 7.75
N MET A 104 2.52 4.70 8.34
CA MET A 104 2.76 3.25 8.36
C MET A 104 1.61 2.54 7.66
N ILE A 105 1.93 1.72 6.66
CA ILE A 105 0.96 0.90 5.95
C ILE A 105 0.97 -0.53 6.50
N HIS A 106 -0.21 -1.00 6.89
CA HIS A 106 -0.46 -2.37 7.31
C HIS A 106 -1.36 -3.05 6.28
N GLY A 107 -1.30 -4.37 6.20
CA GLY A 107 -2.18 -5.08 5.28
C GLY A 107 -1.83 -6.54 5.11
N TYR A 108 -2.54 -7.15 4.17
CA TYR A 108 -2.35 -8.52 3.72
C TYR A 108 -2.87 -8.63 2.28
N VAL A 109 -2.58 -9.76 1.64
CA VAL A 109 -3.23 -10.18 0.40
C VAL A 109 -4.03 -11.44 0.62
N ASN A 110 -5.18 -11.58 -0.05
CA ASN A 110 -5.78 -12.89 -0.29
C ASN A 110 -5.31 -13.34 -1.66
N ARG A 111 -4.42 -14.33 -1.69
CA ARG A 111 -3.88 -14.89 -2.92
C ARG A 111 -4.80 -15.97 -3.45
N GLY A 112 -5.21 -15.81 -4.70
CA GLY A 112 -5.90 -16.83 -5.47
C GLY A 112 -5.00 -17.52 -6.48
N PRO A 113 -5.52 -18.61 -7.08
CA PRO A 113 -4.80 -19.38 -8.09
C PRO A 113 -4.65 -18.66 -9.43
#